data_AF-M2SPM3-F1
#
_entry.id   AF-M2SPM3-F1
#
_cell.length_a   1.000
_cell.length_b   1.000
_cell.length_c   1.000
_cell.angle_alpha   90.00
_cell.angle_beta   90.00
_cell.angle_gamma   90.00
#
_symmetry.space_group_name_H-M   'P 1'
#
loop_
_entity.id
_entity.type
_entity.pdbx_description
1 polymer ?
#
loop_
_entity_poly.entity_id
_entity_poly.type
_entity_poly.pdbx_seq_one_letter_code
_entity_poly.pdbx_strand_id
1 'polypeptide(L)'
;MNIPFAVAAQQQQDSAIKVLESRFRQLTDIEVWKHCIGMNHISNIPDFAREAANHIIVVCLDCEHWSNNTEETTEVGIATFSRQDVVSLVNREDFGDFGEHLMQQVQFYLLRMIETSHLPNQNPQSRGVLGNRFGKGRFVTFAQARQIMHDLFVQPIKGVSGLKGNHPIVVLGHDVSHDKNNLKHKAIEFDMDPLGTVVRYIDTQVLAREGKCWNMPHKEQIGLKRLVENLWFEHSDPHTAANDAGRTLISAFQIGLGEHACRKHLKHRMLEVATDIEQYSVTNFKSIGGVEEYCWRCGQSGHMKSACKATGLHCDECKSNKCQLEPGEEHISAHCMCVAKDNAARRRERDALARAQKKKRNKHDPRGDSSSDDHGRPHSRDKDHYHSFSPSQVSHSTKPNGQEDTHEGRRKQPWNDIWREGPENGSNSNFGKRRGYRRGSGGGHSSRDGSDQSS
;
A
#
# COMPACT_ATOMS: atom_id res chain seq x y z
N MET A 1 7.92 17.00 43.22
CA MET A 1 7.25 15.71 42.94
C MET A 1 6.02 15.97 42.09
N ASN A 2 6.06 15.70 40.77
CA ASN A 2 4.97 16.00 39.80
C ASN A 2 4.38 14.74 39.14
N ILE A 3 4.41 13.60 39.85
CA ILE A 3 3.98 12.29 39.36
C ILE A 3 2.44 12.20 39.09
N PRO A 4 1.53 12.89 39.82
CA PRO A 4 0.08 12.70 39.61
C PRO A 4 -0.45 13.15 38.24
N PHE A 5 0.10 14.24 37.68
CA PHE A 5 -0.40 14.83 36.44
C PHE A 5 -0.02 14.07 35.16
N ALA A 6 1.07 13.31 35.18
CA ALA A 6 1.51 12.53 34.03
C ALA A 6 0.62 11.30 33.81
N VAL A 7 0.27 10.61 34.91
CA VAL A 7 -0.56 9.39 34.88
C VAL A 7 -1.98 9.70 34.41
N ALA A 8 -2.60 10.77 34.92
CA ALA A 8 -3.97 11.14 34.54
C ALA A 8 -4.09 11.49 33.04
N ALA A 9 -3.10 12.20 32.49
CA ALA A 9 -3.11 12.60 31.08
C ALA A 9 -2.90 11.40 30.13
N GLN A 10 -2.09 10.40 30.52
CA GLN A 10 -1.94 9.18 29.74
C GLN A 10 -3.23 8.36 29.76
N GLN A 11 -3.87 8.20 30.93
CA GLN A 11 -5.16 7.52 31.05
C GLN A 11 -6.25 8.17 30.20
N GLN A 12 -6.28 9.50 30.14
CA GLN A 12 -7.21 10.24 29.30
C GLN A 12 -6.95 10.00 27.80
N GLN A 13 -5.69 9.90 27.35
CA GLN A 13 -5.40 9.60 25.95
C GLN A 13 -5.74 8.17 25.57
N ASP A 14 -5.38 7.19 26.41
CA ASP A 14 -5.75 5.79 26.17
C ASP A 14 -7.28 5.66 26.09
N SER A 15 -8.00 6.48 26.85
CA SER A 15 -9.46 6.60 26.74
C SER A 15 -9.90 7.24 25.41
N ALA A 16 -9.21 8.28 24.93
CA ALA A 16 -9.53 8.94 23.66
C ALA A 16 -9.32 8.00 22.46
N ILE A 17 -8.20 7.27 22.40
CA ILE A 17 -7.92 6.30 21.33
C ILE A 17 -8.99 5.22 21.28
N LYS A 18 -9.35 4.62 22.42
CA LYS A 18 -10.41 3.59 22.49
C LYS A 18 -11.78 4.14 22.07
N VAL A 19 -12.08 5.38 22.42
CA VAL A 19 -13.32 6.06 22.02
C VAL A 19 -13.35 6.30 20.51
N LEU A 20 -12.23 6.75 19.93
CA LEU A 20 -12.10 6.92 18.48
C LEU A 20 -12.22 5.58 17.76
N GLU A 21 -11.56 4.53 18.24
CA GLU A 21 -11.67 3.18 17.69
C GLU A 21 -13.13 2.70 17.70
N SER A 22 -13.80 2.80 18.84
CA SER A 22 -15.21 2.43 18.97
C SER A 22 -16.12 3.25 18.05
N ARG A 23 -15.86 4.56 17.92
CA ARG A 23 -16.65 5.45 17.07
C ARG A 23 -16.43 5.13 15.60
N PHE A 24 -15.18 4.98 15.17
CA PHE A 24 -14.84 4.70 13.78
C PHE A 24 -15.33 3.32 13.35
N ARG A 25 -15.36 2.33 14.26
CA ARG A 25 -15.96 1.00 14.00
C ARG A 25 -17.43 1.06 13.55
N GLN A 26 -18.17 2.09 13.95
CA GLN A 26 -19.59 2.28 13.59
C GLN A 26 -19.78 2.94 12.22
N LEU A 27 -18.70 3.42 11.60
CA LEU A 27 -18.74 4.16 10.35
C LEU A 27 -18.25 3.30 9.18
N THR A 28 -18.65 3.70 7.98
CA THR A 28 -18.12 3.18 6.71
C THR A 28 -16.66 3.60 6.52
N ASP A 29 -15.93 2.87 5.68
CA ASP A 29 -14.54 3.20 5.36
C ASP A 29 -14.43 4.58 4.71
N ILE A 30 -15.37 4.93 3.82
CA ILE A 30 -15.39 6.20 3.10
C ILE A 30 -15.70 7.39 4.02
N GLU A 31 -16.52 7.21 5.06
CA GLU A 31 -16.77 8.25 6.06
C GLU A 31 -15.52 8.55 6.88
N VAL A 32 -14.83 7.50 7.36
CA VAL A 32 -13.56 7.65 8.10
C VAL A 32 -12.48 8.24 7.19
N TRP A 33 -12.37 7.75 5.95
CA TRP A 33 -11.41 8.26 4.99
C TRP A 33 -11.61 9.75 4.70
N LYS A 34 -12.84 10.18 4.42
CA LYS A 34 -13.18 11.60 4.23
C LYS A 34 -12.82 12.45 5.44
N HIS A 35 -12.92 11.90 6.65
CA HIS A 35 -12.46 12.58 7.85
C HIS A 35 -10.94 12.74 7.90
N CYS A 36 -10.20 11.68 7.58
CA CYS A 36 -8.73 11.69 7.52
C CYS A 36 -8.18 12.70 6.52
N ILE A 37 -8.81 12.85 5.35
CA ILE A 37 -8.40 13.83 4.33
C ILE A 37 -8.98 15.23 4.55
N GLY A 38 -9.62 15.49 5.69
CA GLY A 38 -10.14 16.81 6.07
C GLY A 38 -11.47 17.21 5.41
N MET A 39 -12.06 16.37 4.57
CA MET A 39 -13.30 16.69 3.83
C MET A 39 -14.54 16.75 4.72
N ASN A 40 -14.61 15.91 5.76
CA ASN A 40 -15.76 15.85 6.66
C ASN A 40 -15.33 15.83 8.14
N HIS A 41 -16.20 16.35 9.00
CA HIS A 41 -16.09 16.14 10.44
C HIS A 41 -17.02 15.01 10.87
N ILE A 42 -16.48 14.00 11.54
CA ILE A 42 -17.29 12.96 12.17
C ILE A 42 -18.01 13.56 13.37
N SER A 43 -19.34 13.53 13.33
CA SER A 43 -20.18 13.98 14.44
C SER A 43 -20.14 13.01 15.62
N ASN A 44 -20.51 13.51 16.81
CA ASN A 44 -20.64 12.74 18.04
C ASN A 44 -19.33 12.11 18.55
N ILE A 45 -18.18 12.70 18.22
CA ILE A 45 -16.93 12.41 18.94
C ILE A 45 -16.98 13.23 20.25
N PRO A 46 -16.84 12.59 21.43
CA PRO A 46 -16.80 13.29 22.70
C PRO A 46 -15.70 14.35 22.73
N ASP A 47 -15.93 15.47 23.43
CA ASP A 47 -15.04 16.64 23.40
C ASP A 47 -13.59 16.30 23.77
N PHE A 48 -13.39 15.43 24.76
CA PHE A 48 -12.04 15.01 25.18
C PHE A 48 -11.28 14.18 24.13
N ALA A 49 -11.97 13.56 23.17
CA ALA A 49 -11.38 12.78 22.08
C ALA A 49 -11.36 13.55 20.75
N ARG A 50 -12.06 14.69 20.68
CA ARG A 50 -12.20 15.50 19.47
C ARG A 50 -10.86 16.05 18.99
N GLU A 51 -10.03 16.54 19.92
CA GLU A 51 -8.71 17.04 19.55
C GLU A 51 -7.82 15.91 19.04
N ALA A 52 -7.83 14.73 19.67
CA ALA A 52 -7.11 13.56 19.15
C ALA A 52 -7.52 13.19 17.72
N ALA A 53 -8.82 13.25 17.39
CA ALA A 53 -9.31 13.00 16.03
C ALA A 53 -8.73 13.97 14.99
N ASN A 54 -8.37 15.19 15.39
CA ASN A 54 -7.74 16.15 14.49
C ASN A 54 -6.27 15.81 14.18
N HIS A 55 -5.62 14.98 15.02
CA HIS A 55 -4.19 14.61 14.90
C HIS A 55 -4.00 13.19 14.37
N ILE A 56 -4.92 12.67 13.56
CA ILE A 56 -4.78 11.36 12.93
C ILE A 56 -3.58 11.34 11.98
N ILE A 57 -2.82 10.25 12.01
CA ILE A 57 -1.84 9.91 10.99
C ILE A 57 -2.38 8.72 10.18
N VAL A 58 -2.32 8.85 8.86
CA VAL A 58 -2.64 7.74 7.95
C VAL A 58 -1.35 7.05 7.56
N VAL A 59 -1.31 5.73 7.69
CA VAL A 59 -0.20 4.88 7.19
C VAL A 59 -0.76 3.87 6.20
N CYS A 60 -0.45 4.06 4.93
CA CYS A 60 -0.74 3.11 3.86
C CYS A 60 0.42 2.12 3.72
N LEU A 61 0.11 0.83 3.63
CA LEU A 61 1.11 -0.24 3.59
C LEU A 61 0.86 -1.19 2.42
N ASP A 62 1.96 -1.75 1.92
CA ASP A 62 1.99 -2.91 1.03
C ASP A 62 3.27 -3.71 1.31
N CYS A 63 3.23 -5.04 1.17
CA CYS A 63 4.37 -5.92 1.37
C CYS A 63 4.61 -6.85 0.19
N GLU A 64 5.80 -6.77 -0.41
CA GLU A 64 6.23 -7.69 -1.46
C GLU A 64 7.04 -8.86 -0.90
N HIS A 65 6.86 -10.01 -1.55
CA HIS A 65 7.56 -11.25 -1.19
C HIS A 65 8.15 -11.89 -2.43
N TRP A 66 9.17 -12.73 -2.22
CA TRP A 66 9.74 -13.47 -3.33
C TRP A 66 8.72 -14.48 -3.89
N SER A 67 8.43 -14.40 -5.19
CA SER A 67 7.42 -15.22 -5.87
C SER A 67 7.63 -16.73 -5.70
N ASN A 68 8.88 -17.16 -5.54
CA ASN A 68 9.23 -18.56 -5.31
C ASN A 68 9.03 -19.00 -3.84
N ASN A 69 9.15 -18.06 -2.88
CA ASN A 69 8.95 -18.31 -1.47
C ASN A 69 8.31 -17.08 -0.81
N THR A 70 6.99 -17.12 -0.62
CA THR A 70 6.27 -15.98 -0.03
C THR A 70 6.54 -15.80 1.47
N GLU A 71 7.37 -16.63 2.10
CA GLU A 71 7.86 -16.40 3.47
C GLU A 71 9.03 -15.40 3.49
N GLU A 72 9.67 -15.17 2.33
CA GLU A 72 10.77 -14.23 2.16
C GLU A 72 10.23 -12.85 1.80
N THR A 73 10.03 -12.00 2.80
CA THR A 73 9.67 -10.59 2.57
C THR A 73 10.86 -9.86 1.96
N THR A 74 10.64 -9.21 0.82
CA THR A 74 11.69 -8.51 0.06
C THR A 74 11.58 -7.01 0.22
N GLU A 75 10.36 -6.48 0.29
CA GLU A 75 10.11 -5.03 0.33
C GLU A 75 8.90 -4.69 1.21
N VAL A 76 8.92 -3.50 1.79
CA VAL A 76 7.75 -2.87 2.41
C VAL A 76 7.57 -1.49 1.80
N GLY A 77 6.38 -1.24 1.28
CA GLY A 77 5.95 0.04 0.74
C GLY A 77 5.16 0.80 1.78
N ILE A 78 5.45 2.08 1.93
CA ILE A 78 4.81 2.94 2.92
C ILE A 78 4.44 4.25 2.25
N ALA A 79 3.20 4.70 2.45
CA ALA A 79 2.80 6.07 2.16
C ALA A 79 2.08 6.67 3.38
N THR A 80 2.53 7.82 3.88
CA THR A 80 2.03 8.38 5.15
C THR A 80 1.84 9.89 5.09
N PHE A 81 0.83 10.38 5.78
CA PHE A 81 0.59 11.83 5.97
C PHE A 81 -0.15 12.09 7.28
N SER A 82 -0.01 13.31 7.81
CA SER A 82 -0.81 13.79 8.94
C SER A 82 -2.05 14.50 8.44
N ARG A 83 -3.19 14.28 9.11
CA ARG A 83 -4.42 15.03 8.85
C ARG A 83 -4.21 16.55 8.93
N GLN A 84 -3.32 17.02 9.81
CA GLN A 84 -3.03 18.44 9.99
C GLN A 84 -2.43 19.09 8.73
N ASP A 85 -1.64 18.33 7.98
CA ASP A 85 -0.98 18.85 6.78
C ASP A 85 -2.03 19.09 5.68
N VAL A 86 -2.97 18.16 5.51
CA VAL A 86 -4.01 18.22 4.47
C VAL A 86 -5.19 19.13 4.83
N VAL A 87 -5.61 19.19 6.10
CA VAL A 87 -6.78 20.00 6.50
C VAL A 87 -6.54 21.48 6.27
N SER A 88 -5.28 21.93 6.40
CA SER A 88 -4.90 23.31 6.12
C SER A 88 -5.18 23.71 4.67
N LEU A 89 -5.00 22.79 3.72
CA LEU A 89 -5.25 23.00 2.29
C LEU A 89 -6.74 22.93 1.98
N VAL A 90 -7.45 21.97 2.57
CA VAL A 90 -8.92 21.86 2.45
C VAL A 90 -9.61 23.14 2.93
N ASN A 91 -9.20 23.68 4.07
CA ASN A 91 -9.76 24.93 4.62
C ASN A 91 -9.50 26.16 3.72
N ARG A 92 -8.47 26.11 2.87
CA ARG A 92 -8.12 27.15 1.89
C ARG A 92 -8.68 26.87 0.49
N GLU A 93 -9.43 25.78 0.34
CA GLU A 93 -9.90 25.25 -0.94
C GLU A 93 -8.77 25.02 -1.96
N ASP A 94 -7.56 24.74 -1.48
CA ASP A 94 -6.36 24.57 -2.30
C ASP A 94 -6.09 23.09 -2.59
N PHE A 95 -6.91 22.51 -3.47
CA PHE A 95 -6.84 21.08 -3.79
C PHE A 95 -5.85 20.75 -4.91
N GLY A 96 -5.65 21.65 -5.87
CA GLY A 96 -5.06 21.30 -7.17
C GLY A 96 -5.97 20.37 -8.01
N ASP A 97 -5.57 20.09 -9.24
CA ASP A 97 -6.31 19.15 -10.10
C ASP A 97 -6.34 17.77 -9.45
N PHE A 98 -7.51 17.15 -9.37
CA PHE A 98 -7.70 15.83 -8.72
C PHE A 98 -7.18 15.73 -7.28
N GLY A 99 -7.03 16.84 -6.55
CA GLY A 99 -6.49 16.81 -5.19
C GLY A 99 -4.96 16.68 -5.12
N GLU A 100 -4.25 17.04 -6.19
CA GLU A 100 -2.79 17.02 -6.28
C GLU A 100 -2.09 17.62 -5.05
N HIS A 101 -2.47 18.83 -4.63
CA HIS A 101 -1.79 19.51 -3.52
C HIS A 101 -1.97 18.78 -2.19
N LEU A 102 -3.09 18.07 -2.00
CA LEU A 102 -3.30 17.19 -0.85
C LEU A 102 -2.35 15.99 -0.91
N MET A 103 -2.24 15.35 -2.08
CA MET A 103 -1.38 14.18 -2.29
C MET A 103 0.12 14.53 -2.23
N GLN A 104 0.50 15.77 -2.53
CA GLN A 104 1.87 16.27 -2.34
C GLN A 104 2.28 16.33 -0.85
N GLN A 105 1.34 16.30 0.10
CA GLN A 105 1.67 16.23 1.54
C GLN A 105 2.11 14.83 1.97
N VAL A 106 1.97 13.82 1.11
CA VAL A 106 2.27 12.43 1.41
C VAL A 106 3.76 12.17 1.30
N GLN A 107 4.31 11.47 2.29
CA GLN A 107 5.66 10.91 2.23
C GLN A 107 5.61 9.44 1.82
N PHE A 108 6.47 9.06 0.87
CA PHE A 108 6.54 7.70 0.33
C PHE A 108 7.89 7.06 0.61
N TYR A 109 7.89 5.80 1.03
CA TYR A 109 9.08 5.04 1.38
C TYR A 109 9.04 3.64 0.78
N LEU A 110 10.19 3.20 0.26
CA LEU A 110 10.43 1.81 -0.11
C LEU A 110 11.54 1.25 0.78
N LEU A 111 11.17 0.37 1.71
CA LEU A 111 12.13 -0.36 2.53
C LEU A 111 12.48 -1.67 1.83
N ARG A 112 13.77 -1.89 1.55
CA ARG A 112 14.29 -3.11 0.93
C ARG A 112 15.03 -3.93 1.97
N MET A 113 14.65 -5.18 2.12
CA MET A 113 15.22 -6.02 3.16
C MET A 113 16.62 -6.49 2.74
N ILE A 114 17.63 -6.24 3.57
CA ILE A 114 19.04 -6.59 3.30
C ILE A 114 19.19 -8.09 3.14
N GLU A 115 18.60 -8.86 4.06
CA GLU A 115 18.65 -10.30 4.19
C GLU A 115 18.18 -10.99 2.90
N THR A 116 17.14 -10.46 2.26
CA THR A 116 16.51 -11.02 1.05
C THR A 116 16.79 -10.22 -0.21
N SER A 117 17.69 -9.22 -0.16
CA SER A 117 17.98 -8.32 -1.30
C SER A 117 18.59 -9.01 -2.53
N HIS A 118 19.10 -10.23 -2.37
CA HIS A 118 19.64 -11.08 -3.44
C HIS A 118 18.55 -11.80 -4.24
N LEU A 119 17.31 -11.84 -3.74
CA LEU A 119 16.20 -12.52 -4.39
C LEU A 119 15.65 -11.65 -5.54
N PRO A 120 15.68 -12.15 -6.80
CA PRO A 120 15.27 -11.35 -7.94
C PRO A 120 13.74 -11.30 -8.07
N ASN A 121 13.23 -10.19 -8.60
CA ASN A 121 11.88 -10.14 -9.15
C ASN A 121 11.83 -11.08 -10.38
N GLN A 122 10.89 -12.02 -10.38
CA GLN A 122 10.75 -13.01 -11.45
C GLN A 122 9.74 -12.59 -12.53
N ASN A 123 9.04 -11.48 -12.34
CA ASN A 123 8.12 -10.97 -13.33
C ASN A 123 8.91 -10.27 -14.46
N PRO A 124 8.90 -10.80 -15.70
CA PRO A 124 9.61 -10.19 -16.82
C PRO A 124 9.03 -8.84 -17.24
N GLN A 125 7.81 -8.50 -16.81
CA GLN A 125 7.17 -7.20 -17.06
C GLN A 125 7.53 -6.15 -15.99
N SER A 126 8.27 -6.54 -14.96
CA SER A 126 8.72 -5.66 -13.89
C SER A 126 10.20 -5.34 -14.04
N ARG A 127 10.57 -4.06 -13.91
CA ARG A 127 11.97 -3.66 -13.71
C ARG A 127 12.46 -3.95 -12.27
N GLY A 128 11.65 -4.61 -11.46
CA GLY A 128 11.87 -4.81 -10.04
C GLY A 128 12.01 -3.47 -9.34
N VAL A 129 12.93 -3.38 -8.39
CA VAL A 129 13.21 -2.15 -7.64
C VAL A 129 13.61 -0.97 -8.52
N LEU A 130 14.23 -1.21 -9.68
CA LEU A 130 14.58 -0.13 -10.62
C LEU A 130 13.33 0.52 -11.25
N GLY A 131 12.17 -0.11 -11.09
CA GLY A 131 10.85 0.41 -11.47
C GLY A 131 10.15 1.20 -10.38
N ASN A 132 10.76 1.45 -9.22
CA ASN A 132 10.15 2.28 -8.16
C ASN A 132 9.92 3.71 -8.65
N ARG A 133 8.71 4.22 -8.48
CA ARG A 133 8.27 5.56 -8.94
C ARG A 133 7.97 6.51 -7.78
N PHE A 134 7.70 5.98 -6.59
CA PHE A 134 7.38 6.78 -5.40
C PHE A 134 8.53 6.79 -4.39
N GLY A 135 8.95 7.99 -3.97
CA GLY A 135 10.05 8.16 -3.03
C GLY A 135 11.35 7.50 -3.49
N LYS A 136 12.20 7.09 -2.54
CA LYS A 136 13.45 6.37 -2.83
C LYS A 136 13.55 5.09 -2.00
N GLY A 137 14.17 4.08 -2.61
CA GLY A 137 14.52 2.83 -1.92
C GLY A 137 15.62 3.03 -0.89
N ARG A 138 15.45 2.40 0.28
CA ARG A 138 16.48 2.29 1.32
C ARG A 138 16.61 0.83 1.74
N PHE A 139 17.85 0.36 1.84
CA PHE A 139 18.15 -0.96 2.37
C PHE A 139 18.13 -0.93 3.90
N VAL A 140 17.38 -1.84 4.49
CA VAL A 140 17.23 -2.00 5.93
C VAL A 140 17.33 -3.48 6.28
N THR A 141 17.84 -3.80 7.46
CA THR A 141 17.66 -5.12 8.06
C THR A 141 16.21 -5.32 8.49
N PHE A 142 15.77 -6.56 8.72
CA PHE A 142 14.44 -6.82 9.29
C PHE A 142 14.23 -6.12 10.63
N ALA A 143 15.27 -6.08 11.47
CA ALA A 143 15.22 -5.38 12.75
C ALA A 143 15.04 -3.86 12.59
N GLN A 144 15.75 -3.25 11.64
CA GLN A 144 15.58 -1.83 11.32
C GLN A 144 14.20 -1.55 10.73
N ALA A 145 13.69 -2.41 9.84
CA ALA A 145 12.34 -2.29 9.31
C ALA A 145 11.30 -2.32 10.44
N ARG A 146 11.42 -3.28 11.37
CA ARG A 146 10.56 -3.36 12.56
C ARG A 146 10.62 -2.10 13.42
N GLN A 147 11.80 -1.55 13.65
CA GLN A 147 11.95 -0.31 14.41
C GLN A 147 11.33 0.89 13.69
N ILE A 148 11.55 1.04 12.39
CA ILE A 148 10.93 2.10 11.57
C ILE A 148 9.41 2.00 11.63
N MET A 149 8.86 0.78 11.50
CA MET A 149 7.43 0.54 11.61
C MET A 149 6.90 0.88 13.01
N HIS A 150 7.63 0.52 14.07
CA HIS A 150 7.28 0.92 15.43
C HIS A 150 7.24 2.45 15.56
N ASP A 151 8.26 3.15 15.07
CA ASP A 151 8.35 4.62 15.17
C ASP A 151 7.24 5.32 14.39
N LEU A 152 6.82 4.76 13.23
CA LEU A 152 5.67 5.26 12.46
C LEU A 152 4.33 5.07 13.19
N PHE A 153 4.18 4.01 14.00
CA PHE A 153 2.93 3.71 14.70
C PHE A 153 2.88 4.26 16.12
N VAL A 154 4.02 4.67 16.69
CA VAL A 154 4.15 5.17 18.06
C VAL A 154 4.75 6.58 18.01
N GLN A 155 3.98 7.51 17.44
CA GLN A 155 4.38 8.91 17.29
C GLN A 155 3.77 9.75 18.42
N PRO A 156 4.57 10.37 19.31
CA PRO A 156 4.02 11.25 20.34
C PRO A 156 3.44 12.54 19.75
N ILE A 157 2.27 12.94 20.22
CA ILE A 157 1.68 14.24 19.94
C ILE A 157 2.46 15.30 20.71
N LYS A 158 3.01 16.29 20.00
CA LYS A 158 3.82 17.37 20.58
C LYS A 158 3.20 18.74 20.28
N GLY A 159 3.28 19.65 21.24
CA GLY A 159 2.87 21.05 21.04
C GLY A 159 1.37 21.34 21.10
N VAL A 160 0.54 20.35 21.47
CA VAL A 160 -0.92 20.52 21.60
C VAL A 160 -1.29 20.59 23.08
N SER A 161 -1.79 21.74 23.53
CA SER A 161 -2.16 21.93 24.94
C SER A 161 -3.30 21.00 25.33
N GLY A 162 -3.15 20.30 26.46
CA GLY A 162 -4.17 19.38 26.99
C GLY A 162 -4.21 18.00 26.32
N LEU A 163 -3.42 17.76 25.28
CA LEU A 163 -3.31 16.46 24.61
C LEU A 163 -1.92 15.85 24.83
N LYS A 164 -1.86 14.62 25.33
CA LYS A 164 -0.61 13.87 25.54
C LYS A 164 -0.74 12.47 24.94
N GLY A 165 0.38 11.75 24.81
CA GLY A 165 0.42 10.39 24.29
C GLY A 165 0.62 10.34 22.77
N ASN A 166 0.23 9.24 22.14
CA ASN A 166 0.52 8.99 20.73
C ASN A 166 -0.61 9.41 19.79
N HIS A 167 -0.24 9.73 18.55
CA HIS A 167 -1.15 9.98 17.43
C HIS A 167 -2.05 8.76 17.19
N PRO A 168 -3.38 8.95 16.98
CA PRO A 168 -4.22 7.89 16.47
C PRO A 168 -3.83 7.53 15.03
N ILE A 169 -3.71 6.25 14.75
CA ILE A 169 -3.29 5.73 13.44
C ILE A 169 -4.49 5.14 12.69
N VAL A 170 -4.66 5.55 11.43
CA VAL A 170 -5.53 4.86 10.48
C VAL A 170 -4.65 4.13 9.48
N VAL A 171 -4.80 2.81 9.39
CA VAL A 171 -4.05 1.97 8.45
C VAL A 171 -4.85 1.82 7.17
N LEU A 172 -4.21 2.09 6.04
CA LEU A 172 -4.77 1.92 4.71
C LEU A 172 -4.04 0.79 3.96
N GLY A 173 -4.76 0.01 3.17
CA GLY A 173 -4.14 -0.99 2.29
C GLY A 173 -5.06 -1.42 1.15
N HIS A 174 -4.56 -2.31 0.31
CA HIS A 174 -5.33 -2.99 -0.72
C HIS A 174 -5.31 -4.49 -0.40
N ASP A 175 -6.34 -4.99 0.29
CA ASP A 175 -6.27 -6.19 1.14
C ASP A 175 -5.39 -5.98 2.40
N VAL A 176 -5.76 -4.97 3.20
CA VAL A 176 -4.99 -4.57 4.40
C VAL A 176 -4.77 -5.71 5.40
N SER A 177 -5.69 -6.69 5.43
CA SER A 177 -5.56 -7.88 6.28
C SER A 177 -4.42 -8.77 5.82
N HIS A 178 -4.17 -8.87 4.51
CA HIS A 178 -3.05 -9.61 3.95
C HIS A 178 -1.72 -8.99 4.39
N ASP A 179 -1.53 -7.69 4.21
CA ASP A 179 -0.29 -6.99 4.57
C ASP A 179 -0.02 -7.02 6.07
N LYS A 180 -1.07 -6.82 6.89
CA LYS A 180 -0.97 -6.95 8.34
C LYS A 180 -0.47 -8.34 8.75
N ASN A 181 -1.05 -9.40 8.18
CA ASN A 181 -0.63 -10.77 8.47
C ASN A 181 0.80 -11.04 7.99
N ASN A 182 1.19 -10.47 6.84
CA ASN A 182 2.55 -10.56 6.32
C ASN A 182 3.57 -9.92 7.27
N LEU A 183 3.31 -8.70 7.74
CA LEU A 183 4.18 -8.01 8.69
C LEU A 183 4.30 -8.79 10.01
N LYS A 184 3.18 -9.30 10.53
CA LYS A 184 3.11 -9.98 11.82
C LYS A 184 3.76 -11.36 11.83
N HIS A 185 3.52 -12.17 10.81
CA HIS A 185 3.82 -13.60 10.83
C HIS A 185 5.04 -14.01 10.00
N LYS A 186 5.71 -13.07 9.34
CA LYS A 186 6.93 -13.31 8.55
C LYS A 186 8.14 -12.65 9.21
N ALA A 187 9.28 -12.62 8.51
CA ALA A 187 10.58 -12.26 9.05
C ALA A 187 10.68 -10.88 9.72
N ILE A 188 9.84 -9.91 9.34
CA ILE A 188 9.82 -8.59 10.00
C ILE A 188 9.25 -8.71 11.42
N GLU A 189 8.28 -9.60 11.64
CA GLU A 189 7.62 -9.87 12.94
C GLU A 189 7.11 -8.58 13.63
N PHE A 190 6.47 -7.70 12.85
CA PHE A 190 5.87 -6.48 13.35
C PHE A 190 4.36 -6.65 13.50
N ASP A 191 3.89 -6.65 14.75
CA ASP A 191 2.47 -6.63 15.08
C ASP A 191 2.05 -5.23 15.53
N MET A 192 1.17 -4.60 14.77
CA MET A 192 0.67 -3.26 15.06
C MET A 192 -0.50 -3.26 16.07
N ASP A 193 -1.19 -4.39 16.27
CA ASP A 193 -2.36 -4.46 17.16
C ASP A 193 -2.00 -4.15 18.63
N PRO A 194 -0.94 -4.75 19.22
CA PRO A 194 -0.61 -4.56 20.62
C PRO A 194 -0.13 -3.14 20.95
N LEU A 195 0.20 -2.32 19.95
CA LEU A 195 0.64 -0.94 20.15
C LEU A 195 -0.49 -0.04 20.65
N GLY A 196 -1.75 -0.41 20.40
CA GLY A 196 -2.92 0.31 20.89
C GLY A 196 -3.09 1.72 20.32
N THR A 197 -2.41 2.06 19.21
CA THR A 197 -2.53 3.36 18.53
C THR A 197 -3.43 3.32 17.30
N VAL A 198 -3.70 2.13 16.74
CA VAL A 198 -4.53 1.96 15.55
C VAL A 198 -6.01 2.07 15.90
N VAL A 199 -6.70 3.05 15.28
CA VAL A 199 -8.14 3.30 15.50
C VAL A 199 -9.03 2.79 14.37
N ARG A 200 -8.47 2.54 13.17
CA ARG A 200 -9.21 1.97 12.03
C ARG A 200 -8.27 1.33 11.01
N TYR A 201 -8.73 0.24 10.41
CA TYR A 201 -8.22 -0.30 9.16
C TYR A 201 -9.19 0.07 8.03
N ILE A 202 -8.67 0.61 6.94
CA ILE A 202 -9.41 0.95 5.73
C ILE A 202 -8.88 0.11 4.58
N ASP A 203 -9.78 -0.51 3.83
CA ASP A 203 -9.43 -1.31 2.67
C ASP A 203 -9.93 -0.63 1.39
N THR A 204 -9.03 -0.37 0.44
CA THR A 204 -9.40 0.28 -0.83
C THR A 204 -10.39 -0.54 -1.67
N GLN A 205 -10.47 -1.85 -1.48
CA GLN A 205 -11.49 -2.69 -2.13
C GLN A 205 -12.89 -2.43 -1.56
N VAL A 206 -12.98 -2.12 -0.26
CA VAL A 206 -14.21 -1.69 0.41
C VAL A 206 -14.55 -0.26 -0.03
N LEU A 207 -13.58 0.66 0.00
CA LEU A 207 -13.76 2.03 -0.49
C LEU A 207 -14.27 2.05 -1.93
N ALA A 208 -13.72 1.24 -2.83
CA ALA A 208 -14.14 1.20 -4.23
C ALA A 208 -15.63 0.86 -4.39
N ARG A 209 -16.17 0.01 -3.51
CA ARG A 209 -17.61 -0.33 -3.49
C ARG A 209 -18.44 0.80 -2.88
N GLU A 210 -18.03 1.32 -1.73
CA GLU A 210 -18.73 2.42 -1.04
C GLU A 210 -18.78 3.69 -1.90
N GLY A 211 -17.69 3.97 -2.63
CA GLY A 211 -17.58 5.05 -3.61
C GLY A 211 -18.18 4.73 -4.98
N LYS A 212 -18.78 3.55 -5.17
CA LYS A 212 -19.42 3.10 -6.42
C LYS A 212 -18.50 3.04 -7.65
N CYS A 213 -17.19 3.04 -7.44
CA CYS A 213 -16.17 2.83 -8.49
C CYS A 213 -16.05 1.34 -8.90
N TRP A 214 -16.64 0.44 -8.11
CA TRP A 214 -16.69 -0.99 -8.37
C TRP A 214 -18.05 -1.59 -7.99
N ASN A 215 -18.84 -1.96 -9.00
CA ASN A 215 -20.23 -2.41 -8.82
C ASN A 215 -20.42 -3.93 -9.06
N MET A 216 -19.36 -4.73 -9.00
CA MET A 216 -19.46 -6.19 -9.10
C MET A 216 -20.00 -6.80 -7.79
N PRO A 217 -20.50 -8.05 -7.82
CA PRO A 217 -21.02 -8.71 -6.63
C PRO A 217 -20.02 -8.69 -5.45
N HIS A 218 -20.53 -8.67 -4.21
CA HIS A 218 -19.69 -8.56 -3.00
C HIS A 218 -18.57 -9.61 -2.87
N LYS A 219 -18.71 -10.76 -3.53
CA LYS A 219 -17.69 -11.82 -3.54
C LYS A 219 -16.51 -11.52 -4.48
N GLU A 220 -16.66 -10.56 -5.39
CA GLU A 220 -15.62 -10.16 -6.33
C GLU A 220 -14.89 -8.92 -5.83
N GLN A 221 -13.68 -9.12 -5.33
CA GLN A 221 -12.75 -8.07 -4.96
C GLN A 221 -12.10 -7.49 -6.22
N ILE A 222 -11.99 -6.15 -6.29
CA ILE A 222 -11.24 -5.50 -7.37
C ILE A 222 -9.75 -5.58 -7.06
N GLY A 223 -8.94 -6.05 -8.00
CA GLY A 223 -7.48 -5.97 -7.86
C GLY A 223 -6.95 -4.58 -8.15
N LEU A 224 -5.82 -4.20 -7.54
CA LEU A 224 -5.27 -2.84 -7.60
C LEU A 224 -5.05 -2.36 -9.04
N LYS A 225 -4.50 -3.22 -9.91
CA LYS A 225 -4.33 -2.90 -11.35
C LYS A 225 -5.64 -2.42 -11.99
N ARG A 226 -6.73 -3.16 -11.78
CA ARG A 226 -8.03 -2.81 -12.34
C ARG A 226 -8.63 -1.56 -11.69
N LEU A 227 -8.33 -1.33 -10.41
CA LEU A 227 -8.75 -0.12 -9.72
C LEU A 227 -8.08 1.13 -10.30
N VAL A 228 -6.77 1.10 -10.53
CA VAL A 228 -6.06 2.25 -11.12
C VAL A 228 -6.45 2.47 -12.59
N GLU A 229 -6.74 1.40 -13.35
CA GLU A 229 -7.34 1.49 -14.68
C GLU A 229 -8.69 2.21 -14.63
N ASN A 230 -9.58 1.83 -13.69
CA ASN A 230 -10.89 2.46 -13.51
C ASN A 230 -10.80 3.92 -13.08
N LEU A 231 -9.72 4.32 -12.43
CA LEU A 231 -9.47 5.69 -11.96
C LEU A 231 -8.54 6.49 -12.89
N TRP A 232 -8.12 5.91 -14.01
CA TRP A 232 -7.47 6.56 -15.15
C TRP A 232 -6.05 7.07 -14.87
N PHE A 233 -5.29 6.34 -14.06
CA PHE A 233 -3.86 6.58 -13.82
C PHE A 233 -3.03 5.29 -13.82
N GLU A 234 -3.34 4.35 -14.72
CA GLU A 234 -2.51 3.15 -14.89
C GLU A 234 -1.08 3.53 -15.30
N HIS A 235 -0.09 2.95 -14.61
CA HIS A 235 1.33 3.17 -14.87
C HIS A 235 2.06 1.86 -15.18
N SER A 236 3.23 1.98 -15.81
CA SER A 236 4.19 0.87 -15.95
C SER A 236 4.76 0.46 -14.57
N ASP A 237 5.41 -0.71 -14.51
CA ASP A 237 6.16 -1.18 -13.34
C ASP A 237 5.33 -1.39 -12.04
N PRO A 238 4.35 -2.30 -12.06
CA PRO A 238 3.40 -2.43 -10.96
C PRO A 238 3.85 -3.31 -9.79
N HIS A 239 5.14 -3.53 -9.58
CA HIS A 239 5.61 -4.57 -8.65
C HIS A 239 6.79 -4.12 -7.80
N THR A 240 6.68 -2.93 -7.22
CA THR A 240 7.44 -2.59 -6.02
C THR A 240 6.43 -2.23 -4.95
N ALA A 241 6.73 -2.58 -3.69
CA ALA A 241 5.75 -2.39 -2.63
C ALA A 241 5.35 -0.91 -2.47
N ALA A 242 6.29 0.03 -2.69
CA ALA A 242 5.99 1.46 -2.61
C ALA A 242 5.14 1.98 -3.79
N ASN A 243 5.26 1.38 -4.98
CA ASN A 243 4.33 1.70 -6.08
C ASN A 243 2.91 1.26 -5.74
N ASP A 244 2.74 0.10 -5.14
CA ASP A 244 1.43 -0.43 -4.77
C ASP A 244 0.82 0.32 -3.59
N ALA A 245 1.60 0.65 -2.56
CA ALA A 245 1.18 1.56 -1.50
C ALA A 245 0.79 2.95 -2.06
N GLY A 246 1.60 3.51 -2.96
CA GLY A 246 1.33 4.81 -3.55
C GLY A 246 0.05 4.85 -4.39
N ARG A 247 -0.15 3.83 -5.23
CA ARG A 247 -1.37 3.69 -6.04
C ARG A 247 -2.61 3.40 -5.22
N THR A 248 -2.47 2.62 -4.16
CA THR A 248 -3.53 2.38 -3.16
C THR A 248 -3.96 3.71 -2.55
N LEU A 249 -3.00 4.53 -2.12
CA LEU A 249 -3.30 5.83 -1.53
C LEU A 249 -3.95 6.81 -2.53
N ILE A 250 -3.40 6.94 -3.74
CA ILE A 250 -3.99 7.79 -4.80
C ILE A 250 -5.42 7.31 -5.10
N SER A 251 -5.64 5.99 -5.18
CA SER A 251 -6.99 5.43 -5.38
C SER A 251 -7.93 5.86 -4.26
N ALA A 252 -7.49 5.77 -3.00
CA ALA A 252 -8.28 6.20 -1.86
C ALA A 252 -8.63 7.69 -1.94
N PHE A 253 -7.67 8.57 -2.26
CA PHE A 253 -7.95 10.00 -2.48
C PHE A 253 -9.00 10.20 -3.58
N GLN A 254 -8.84 9.57 -4.74
CA GLN A 254 -9.80 9.72 -5.85
C GLN A 254 -11.19 9.20 -5.51
N ILE A 255 -11.31 8.11 -4.74
CA ILE A 255 -12.59 7.62 -4.24
C ILE A 255 -13.20 8.60 -3.23
N GLY A 256 -12.40 9.05 -2.26
CA GLY A 256 -12.83 9.96 -1.19
C GLY A 256 -13.28 11.32 -1.69
N LEU A 257 -12.58 11.88 -2.70
CA LEU A 257 -12.94 13.13 -3.35
C LEU A 257 -14.24 13.01 -4.15
N GLY A 258 -14.57 11.83 -4.70
CA GLY A 258 -15.86 11.60 -5.38
C GLY A 258 -16.15 12.66 -6.45
N GLU A 259 -17.27 13.38 -6.34
CA GLU A 259 -17.66 14.43 -7.30
C GLU A 259 -17.18 15.85 -6.92
N HIS A 260 -16.15 15.97 -6.09
CA HIS A 260 -15.62 17.26 -5.65
C HIS A 260 -15.24 18.17 -6.85
N ALA A 261 -15.34 19.49 -6.66
CA ALA A 261 -15.10 20.48 -7.71
C ALA A 261 -13.69 20.42 -8.29
N CYS A 262 -12.67 20.02 -7.51
CA CYS A 262 -11.30 19.84 -7.98
C CYS A 262 -11.14 18.71 -9.02
N ARG A 263 -12.20 17.95 -9.29
CA ARG A 263 -12.28 16.93 -10.34
C ARG A 263 -13.10 17.39 -11.55
N LYS A 264 -13.53 18.66 -11.56
CA LYS A 264 -14.33 19.30 -12.62
C LYS A 264 -13.48 20.42 -13.24
N HIS A 265 -13.56 20.62 -14.56
CA HIS A 265 -12.84 21.67 -15.29
C HIS A 265 -11.32 21.65 -15.13
N LEU A 266 -10.75 20.45 -15.32
CA LEU A 266 -9.34 20.15 -15.07
C LEU A 266 -8.41 20.69 -16.16
N LYS A 267 -7.19 21.07 -15.77
CA LYS A 267 -6.12 21.44 -16.73
C LYS A 267 -5.28 20.21 -17.11
N HIS A 268 -5.10 19.29 -16.15
CA HIS A 268 -4.32 18.07 -16.32
C HIS A 268 -5.22 16.84 -16.25
N ARG A 269 -4.79 15.74 -16.88
CA ARG A 269 -5.42 14.42 -16.74
C ARG A 269 -4.96 13.76 -15.45
N MET A 270 -5.73 12.80 -14.94
CA MET A 270 -5.38 12.08 -13.70
C MET A 270 -4.02 11.38 -13.80
N LEU A 271 -3.66 10.83 -14.96
CA LEU A 271 -2.33 10.24 -15.20
C LEU A 271 -1.18 11.26 -15.12
N GLU A 272 -1.41 12.50 -15.55
CA GLU A 272 -0.41 13.58 -15.47
C GLU A 272 -0.22 13.97 -14.00
N VAL A 273 -1.31 14.20 -13.27
CA VAL A 273 -1.27 14.44 -11.82
C VAL A 273 -0.56 13.31 -11.07
N ALA A 274 -0.88 12.05 -11.35
CA ALA A 274 -0.20 10.92 -10.72
C ALA A 274 1.31 10.90 -11.02
N THR A 275 1.72 11.22 -12.26
CA THR A 275 3.13 11.36 -12.65
C THR A 275 3.81 12.51 -11.89
N ASP A 276 3.11 13.62 -11.68
CA ASP A 276 3.65 14.76 -10.95
C ASP A 276 3.82 14.43 -9.45
N ILE A 277 2.89 13.68 -8.85
CA ILE A 277 3.05 13.15 -7.48
C ILE A 277 4.25 12.21 -7.36
N GLU A 278 4.43 11.30 -8.32
CA GLU A 278 5.62 10.42 -8.37
C GLU A 278 6.91 11.25 -8.36
N GLN A 279 7.04 12.19 -9.31
CA GLN A 279 8.22 13.04 -9.43
C GLN A 279 8.44 13.92 -8.19
N TYR A 280 7.36 14.50 -7.65
CA TYR A 280 7.40 15.30 -6.43
C TYR A 280 7.91 14.48 -5.25
N SER A 281 7.40 13.24 -5.08
CA SER A 281 7.77 12.36 -3.98
C SER A 281 9.25 11.96 -4.01
N VAL A 282 9.81 11.72 -5.22
CA VAL A 282 11.23 11.40 -5.40
C VAL A 282 12.11 12.61 -5.10
N THR A 283 11.69 13.79 -5.58
CA THR A 283 12.43 15.05 -5.43
C THR A 283 12.49 15.51 -3.98
N ASN A 284 11.38 15.36 -3.24
CA ASN A 284 11.24 15.80 -1.86
C ASN A 284 11.48 14.68 -0.84
N PHE A 285 12.05 13.55 -1.27
CA PHE A 285 12.28 12.39 -0.41
C PHE A 285 13.17 12.72 0.80
N LYS A 286 12.68 12.36 2.00
CA LYS A 286 13.43 12.43 3.25
C LYS A 286 13.56 11.02 3.84
N SER A 287 14.79 10.53 4.01
CA SER A 287 14.99 9.18 4.56
C SER A 287 14.54 9.10 6.01
N ILE A 288 13.88 7.99 6.36
CA ILE A 288 13.49 7.62 7.73
C ILE A 288 14.39 6.52 8.31
N GLY A 289 15.52 6.23 7.67
CA GLY A 289 16.46 5.18 8.06
C GLY A 289 16.99 4.36 6.89
N GLY A 290 17.85 3.39 7.23
CA GLY A 290 18.52 2.51 6.27
C GLY A 290 19.68 3.15 5.52
N VAL A 291 20.22 2.41 4.55
CA VAL A 291 21.31 2.85 3.67
C VAL A 291 20.83 2.93 2.22
N GLU A 292 21.41 3.84 1.44
CA GLU A 292 21.04 4.03 0.03
C GLU A 292 21.43 2.84 -0.85
N GLU A 293 22.64 2.33 -0.64
CA GLU A 293 23.23 1.27 -1.45
C GLU A 293 23.67 0.11 -0.57
N TYR A 294 23.37 -1.09 -1.04
CA TYR A 294 23.81 -2.33 -0.42
C TYR A 294 24.15 -3.36 -1.50
N CYS A 295 25.31 -3.98 -1.35
CA CYS A 295 25.79 -4.98 -2.26
C CYS A 295 25.56 -6.37 -1.68
N TRP A 296 24.51 -7.05 -2.14
CA TRP A 296 24.24 -8.43 -1.75
C TRP A 296 25.32 -9.43 -2.19
N ARG A 297 26.24 -9.02 -3.09
CA ARG A 297 27.38 -9.86 -3.49
C ARG A 297 28.40 -9.98 -2.35
N CYS A 298 28.88 -8.85 -1.82
CA CYS A 298 29.92 -8.81 -0.79
C CYS A 298 29.40 -8.52 0.63
N GLY A 299 28.11 -8.21 0.78
CA GLY A 299 27.46 -7.89 2.05
C GLY A 299 27.78 -6.51 2.62
N GLN A 300 28.30 -5.59 1.81
CA GLN A 300 28.71 -4.26 2.27
C GLN A 300 27.77 -3.18 1.75
N SER A 301 27.58 -2.12 2.55
CA SER A 301 26.87 -0.90 2.15
C SER A 301 27.77 0.03 1.33
N GLY A 302 27.15 1.00 0.65
CA GLY A 302 27.85 2.08 -0.07
C GLY A 302 28.25 1.76 -1.51
N HIS A 303 27.75 0.65 -2.06
CA HIS A 303 27.75 0.36 -3.49
C HIS A 303 26.72 -0.73 -3.82
N MET A 304 26.33 -0.82 -5.09
CA MET A 304 25.45 -1.88 -5.62
C MET A 304 26.25 -3.06 -6.22
N LYS A 305 25.62 -4.22 -6.49
CA LYS A 305 26.29 -5.39 -7.13
C LYS A 305 27.06 -5.00 -8.40
N SER A 306 26.48 -4.16 -9.25
CA SER A 306 27.09 -3.71 -10.50
C SER A 306 28.41 -2.93 -10.32
N ALA A 307 28.62 -2.31 -9.16
CA ALA A 307 29.82 -1.56 -8.82
C ALA A 307 30.78 -2.35 -7.89
N CYS A 308 30.47 -3.61 -7.58
CA CYS A 308 31.23 -4.41 -6.63
C CYS A 308 32.57 -4.89 -7.20
N LYS A 309 33.66 -4.42 -6.60
CA LYS A 309 35.04 -4.81 -6.96
C LYS A 309 35.62 -5.92 -6.09
N ALA A 310 34.88 -6.41 -5.11
CA ALA A 310 35.35 -7.53 -4.28
C ALA A 310 35.62 -8.77 -5.13
N THR A 311 36.70 -9.47 -4.81
CA THR A 311 37.14 -10.71 -5.46
C THR A 311 37.43 -11.77 -4.39
N GLY A 312 37.42 -13.05 -4.77
CA GLY A 312 37.72 -14.13 -3.83
C GLY A 312 36.67 -14.28 -2.75
N LEU A 313 35.42 -13.92 -3.05
CA LEU A 313 34.31 -14.07 -2.11
C LEU A 313 34.02 -15.56 -1.92
N HIS A 314 33.78 -15.96 -0.67
CA HIS A 314 33.52 -17.34 -0.30
C HIS A 314 32.08 -17.52 0.20
N CYS A 315 31.44 -18.59 -0.26
CA CYS A 315 30.12 -19.02 0.19
C CYS A 315 30.21 -20.49 0.66
N ASP A 316 30.15 -20.70 1.97
CA ASP A 316 30.23 -22.03 2.58
C ASP A 316 29.08 -22.93 2.13
N GLU A 317 27.91 -22.33 1.89
CA GLU A 317 26.72 -23.01 1.39
C GLU A 317 26.91 -23.53 -0.03
N CYS A 318 27.50 -22.73 -0.93
CA CYS A 318 27.78 -23.19 -2.29
C CYS A 318 28.82 -24.30 -2.30
N LYS A 319 29.84 -24.22 -1.44
CA LYS A 319 30.84 -25.27 -1.28
C LYS A 319 30.22 -26.57 -0.78
N SER A 320 29.39 -26.49 0.25
CA SER A 320 28.74 -27.65 0.88
C SER A 320 27.71 -28.30 -0.05
N ASN A 321 26.91 -27.48 -0.75
CA ASN A 321 25.88 -27.95 -1.67
C ASN A 321 26.39 -28.20 -3.10
N LYS A 322 27.70 -28.06 -3.35
CA LYS A 322 28.34 -28.22 -4.67
C LYS A 322 27.65 -27.40 -5.77
N CYS A 323 27.28 -26.17 -5.44
CA CYS A 323 26.68 -25.25 -6.40
C CYS A 323 27.66 -24.93 -7.53
N GLN A 324 27.18 -24.97 -8.77
CA GLN A 324 27.91 -24.46 -9.91
C GLN A 324 27.70 -22.94 -9.97
N LEU A 325 28.79 -22.19 -9.78
CA LEU A 325 28.80 -20.74 -9.93
C LEU A 325 29.59 -20.38 -11.19
N GLU A 326 29.01 -19.52 -12.00
CA GLU A 326 29.74 -18.92 -13.12
C GLU A 326 30.82 -17.96 -12.60
N PRO A 327 31.95 -17.82 -13.32
CA PRO A 327 32.97 -16.82 -12.97
C PRO A 327 32.35 -15.42 -12.78
N GLY A 328 32.63 -14.78 -11.65
CA GLY A 328 32.09 -13.45 -11.30
C GLY A 328 30.78 -13.48 -10.49
N GLU A 329 30.12 -14.63 -10.33
CA GLU A 329 28.92 -14.81 -9.50
C GLU A 329 29.25 -15.25 -8.05
N GLU A 330 30.51 -15.07 -7.64
CA GLU A 330 30.95 -15.23 -6.25
C GLU A 330 30.16 -14.29 -5.33
N HIS A 331 29.73 -14.79 -4.18
CA HIS A 331 28.92 -14.06 -3.19
C HIS A 331 29.22 -14.57 -1.77
N ILE A 332 28.73 -13.85 -0.76
CA ILE A 332 28.80 -14.28 0.65
C ILE A 332 27.69 -15.27 1.01
N SER A 333 27.92 -16.12 2.01
CA SER A 333 26.96 -17.16 2.46
C SER A 333 25.55 -16.61 2.77
N ALA A 334 25.45 -15.42 3.36
CA ALA A 334 24.18 -14.81 3.74
C ALA A 334 23.21 -14.55 2.57
N HIS A 335 23.71 -14.54 1.33
CA HIS A 335 22.93 -14.23 0.12
C HIS A 335 23.00 -15.37 -0.90
N CYS A 336 23.11 -16.61 -0.42
CA CYS A 336 23.23 -17.78 -1.27
C CYS A 336 21.92 -18.12 -1.99
N MET A 337 21.88 -17.91 -3.32
CA MET A 337 20.73 -18.27 -4.14
C MET A 337 20.43 -19.78 -4.19
N CYS A 338 21.42 -20.65 -3.97
CA CYS A 338 21.17 -22.09 -3.91
C CYS A 338 20.30 -22.44 -2.71
N VAL A 339 20.65 -21.93 -1.54
CA VAL A 339 19.91 -22.16 -0.30
C VAL A 339 18.53 -21.56 -0.40
N ALA A 340 18.40 -20.33 -0.94
CA ALA A 340 17.10 -19.72 -1.17
C ALA A 340 16.20 -20.59 -2.08
N LYS A 341 16.73 -21.12 -3.18
CA LYS A 341 15.98 -22.02 -4.09
C LYS A 341 15.59 -23.34 -3.42
N ASP A 342 16.47 -23.92 -2.62
CA ASP A 342 16.19 -25.13 -1.86
C ASP A 342 15.10 -24.90 -0.80
N ASN A 343 15.21 -23.81 -0.02
CA ASN A 343 14.17 -23.38 0.92
C ASN A 343 12.81 -23.21 0.22
N ALA A 344 12.79 -22.55 -0.94
CA ALA A 344 11.59 -22.40 -1.75
C ALA A 344 11.01 -23.74 -2.22
N ALA A 345 11.84 -24.70 -2.61
CA ALA A 345 11.41 -26.04 -2.99
C ALA A 345 10.79 -26.79 -1.81
N ARG A 346 11.48 -26.82 -0.66
CA ARG A 346 10.99 -27.46 0.58
C ARG A 346 9.67 -26.86 1.05
N ARG A 347 9.51 -25.54 0.99
CA ARG A 347 8.23 -24.88 1.27
C ARG A 347 7.13 -25.37 0.34
N ARG A 348 7.37 -25.37 -0.98
CA ARG A 348 6.34 -25.78 -1.96
C ARG A 348 5.89 -27.22 -1.75
N GLU A 349 6.80 -28.11 -1.37
CA GLU A 349 6.48 -29.48 -0.98
C GLU A 349 5.59 -29.52 0.28
N ARG A 350 5.97 -28.81 1.34
CA ARG A 350 5.17 -28.69 2.57
C ARG A 350 3.75 -28.17 2.27
N ASP A 351 3.62 -27.12 1.48
CA ASP A 351 2.34 -26.54 1.11
C ASP A 351 1.49 -27.51 0.26
N ALA A 352 2.12 -28.29 -0.62
CA ALA A 352 1.44 -29.32 -1.40
C ALA A 352 0.90 -30.44 -0.50
N LEU A 353 1.69 -30.90 0.49
CA LEU A 353 1.27 -31.88 1.49
C LEU A 353 0.10 -31.36 2.33
N ALA A 354 0.17 -30.11 2.80
CA ALA A 354 -0.90 -29.48 3.59
C ALA A 354 -2.22 -29.40 2.78
N ARG A 355 -2.15 -28.99 1.50
CA ARG A 355 -3.32 -28.99 0.60
C ARG A 355 -3.88 -30.39 0.38
N ALA A 356 -3.03 -31.40 0.21
CA ALA A 356 -3.46 -32.78 0.06
C ALA A 356 -4.18 -33.30 1.32
N GLN A 357 -3.67 -32.98 2.51
CA GLN A 357 -4.30 -33.34 3.78
C GLN A 357 -5.67 -32.66 3.97
N LYS A 358 -5.78 -31.35 3.66
CA LYS A 358 -7.06 -30.63 3.71
C LYS A 358 -8.10 -31.25 2.77
N LYS A 359 -7.69 -31.66 1.56
CA LYS A 359 -8.57 -32.35 0.60
C LYS A 359 -9.03 -33.73 1.10
N LYS A 360 -8.19 -34.47 1.83
CA LYS A 360 -8.56 -35.75 2.44
C LYS A 360 -9.58 -35.57 3.57
N ARG A 361 -9.37 -34.58 4.45
CA ARG A 361 -10.31 -34.25 5.55
C ARG A 361 -11.70 -33.90 5.01
N ASN A 362 -11.77 -33.07 3.97
CA ASN A 362 -13.05 -32.70 3.37
C ASN A 362 -13.77 -33.85 2.64
N LYS A 363 -13.08 -34.95 2.30
CA LYS A 363 -13.70 -36.14 1.68
C LYS A 363 -14.26 -37.13 2.71
N HIS A 364 -13.69 -37.17 3.91
CA HIS A 364 -14.09 -38.11 4.96
C HIS A 364 -15.19 -37.60 5.88
N ASP A 365 -15.69 -36.38 5.66
CA ASP A 365 -16.90 -35.88 6.30
C ASP A 365 -18.08 -35.74 5.31
N PRO A 366 -18.58 -36.84 4.70
CA PRO A 366 -19.72 -36.80 3.79
C PRO A 366 -21.08 -36.67 4.52
N ARG A 367 -21.10 -36.51 5.85
CA ARG A 367 -22.34 -36.48 6.66
C ARG A 367 -22.65 -35.12 7.30
N GLY A 368 -21.86 -34.09 7.00
CA GLY A 368 -22.21 -32.69 7.31
C GLY A 368 -22.97 -31.99 6.20
N ASP A 369 -23.88 -32.68 5.50
CA ASP A 369 -24.84 -32.05 4.60
C ASP A 369 -26.06 -31.62 5.42
N SER A 370 -25.91 -30.53 6.18
CA SER A 370 -27.04 -29.72 6.64
C SER A 370 -26.56 -28.38 7.20
N SER A 371 -26.93 -27.30 6.50
CA SER A 371 -27.16 -25.96 7.05
C SER A 371 -25.98 -25.25 7.73
N SER A 372 -25.28 -24.42 6.96
CA SER A 372 -24.67 -23.18 7.47
C SER A 372 -24.52 -22.21 6.28
N ASP A 373 -25.59 -21.51 5.89
CA ASP A 373 -25.87 -20.15 6.37
C ASP A 373 -24.88 -19.55 7.38
N ASP A 374 -24.42 -18.35 7.00
CA ASP A 374 -24.00 -17.26 7.86
C ASP A 374 -22.75 -17.46 8.75
N HIS A 375 -21.57 -17.21 8.16
CA HIS A 375 -20.42 -16.73 8.92
C HIS A 375 -20.41 -15.19 8.92
N GLY A 376 -21.27 -14.59 9.74
CA GLY A 376 -20.84 -14.22 11.09
C GLY A 376 -19.57 -13.37 11.14
N ARG A 377 -19.78 -12.05 11.18
CA ARG A 377 -18.89 -11.07 11.83
C ARG A 377 -18.41 -11.59 13.19
N PRO A 378 -17.20 -11.23 13.65
CA PRO A 378 -16.76 -11.56 15.00
C PRO A 378 -17.60 -10.78 16.02
N HIS A 379 -18.57 -11.46 16.64
CA HIS A 379 -19.17 -11.00 17.88
C HIS A 379 -18.22 -11.30 19.03
N SER A 380 -17.57 -10.26 19.52
CA SER A 380 -17.11 -10.19 20.90
C SER A 380 -18.32 -10.40 21.82
N ARG A 381 -18.25 -11.46 22.64
CA ARG A 381 -19.16 -11.70 23.76
C ARG A 381 -18.38 -11.45 25.04
N ASP A 382 -18.43 -10.21 25.52
CA ASP A 382 -18.49 -9.96 26.95
C ASP A 382 -19.96 -9.73 27.31
N LYS A 383 -20.45 -10.57 28.22
CA LYS A 383 -21.79 -10.48 28.78
C LYS A 383 -21.73 -9.52 29.96
N ASP A 384 -22.42 -8.40 29.85
CA ASP A 384 -23.02 -7.75 31.01
C ASP A 384 -24.46 -7.35 30.70
N HIS A 385 -25.31 -7.67 31.67
CA HIS A 385 -26.73 -7.37 31.73
C HIS A 385 -27.01 -5.88 31.50
N TYR A 386 -28.10 -5.51 30.81
CA TYR A 386 -29.18 -4.67 31.34
C TYR A 386 -30.32 -4.42 30.31
N HIS A 387 -31.53 -4.52 30.87
CA HIS A 387 -32.88 -4.04 30.55
C HIS A 387 -33.35 -3.58 29.14
N SER A 388 -34.53 -4.13 28.84
CA SER A 388 -35.50 -3.93 27.77
C SER A 388 -36.12 -2.53 27.66
N PHE A 389 -36.22 -2.02 26.44
CA PHE A 389 -37.25 -1.06 26.01
C PHE A 389 -37.83 -1.48 24.66
N SER A 390 -39.16 -1.59 24.58
CA SER A 390 -39.95 -1.84 23.36
C SER A 390 -39.98 -0.62 22.44
N PRO A 391 -40.19 -0.84 21.13
CA PRO A 391 -41.09 0.05 20.40
C PRO A 391 -42.16 -0.68 19.59
N SER A 392 -43.29 0.01 19.55
CA SER A 392 -44.57 -0.29 18.93
C SER A 392 -44.57 -0.26 17.40
N GLN A 393 -45.41 -1.15 16.89
CA GLN A 393 -46.02 -1.32 15.58
C GLN A 393 -46.26 -0.05 14.74
N VAL A 394 -45.96 -0.14 13.43
CA VAL A 394 -46.73 0.51 12.35
C VAL A 394 -46.87 -0.46 11.17
N SER A 395 -48.06 -0.44 10.59
CA SER A 395 -48.73 -1.44 9.75
C SER A 395 -48.47 -1.33 8.23
N HIS A 396 -48.84 -2.43 7.57
CA HIS A 396 -48.91 -2.71 6.14
C HIS A 396 -49.56 -1.64 5.24
N SER A 397 -49.11 -1.60 3.97
CA SER A 397 -49.98 -1.38 2.81
C SER A 397 -49.41 -2.02 1.53
N THR A 398 -50.33 -2.39 0.66
CA THR A 398 -50.35 -3.41 -0.40
C THR A 398 -49.76 -2.99 -1.76
N LYS A 399 -49.38 -4.02 -2.55
CA LYS A 399 -49.04 -3.98 -4.00
C LYS A 399 -50.24 -3.53 -4.88
N PRO A 400 -50.06 -3.25 -6.19
CA PRO A 400 -50.14 -4.34 -7.18
C PRO A 400 -49.22 -4.24 -8.43
N ASN A 401 -49.00 -5.43 -9.01
CA ASN A 401 -48.66 -5.87 -10.37
C ASN A 401 -48.23 -4.89 -11.48
N GLY A 402 -47.28 -5.36 -12.29
CA GLY A 402 -47.24 -5.05 -13.72
C GLY A 402 -45.93 -5.39 -14.45
N GLN A 403 -46.03 -6.35 -15.37
CA GLN A 403 -45.27 -6.52 -16.62
C GLN A 403 -43.88 -7.21 -16.62
N GLU A 404 -43.90 -8.37 -17.29
CA GLU A 404 -42.80 -9.01 -18.00
C GLU A 404 -42.32 -8.13 -19.16
N ASP A 405 -41.00 -8.07 -19.37
CA ASP A 405 -40.43 -7.89 -20.70
C ASP A 405 -39.03 -8.51 -20.77
N THR A 406 -38.80 -9.20 -21.88
CA THR A 406 -37.61 -9.91 -22.29
C THR A 406 -36.42 -8.97 -22.51
N HIS A 407 -35.21 -9.34 -22.09
CA HIS A 407 -33.99 -8.77 -22.67
C HIS A 407 -32.75 -9.66 -22.46
N GLU A 408 -32.34 -10.34 -23.53
CA GLU A 408 -30.91 -10.55 -23.81
C GLU A 408 -30.26 -9.18 -24.07
N GLY A 409 -29.10 -8.94 -23.45
CA GLY A 409 -28.31 -7.74 -23.67
C GLY A 409 -27.23 -7.55 -22.62
N ARG A 410 -25.97 -7.76 -23.01
CA ARG A 410 -24.79 -7.36 -22.23
C ARG A 410 -24.90 -5.88 -21.87
N ARG A 411 -25.23 -5.59 -20.60
CA ARG A 411 -25.22 -4.23 -20.06
C ARG A 411 -23.78 -3.71 -19.99
N LYS A 412 -23.50 -2.68 -20.79
CA LYS A 412 -22.41 -1.73 -20.54
C LYS A 412 -22.73 -0.98 -19.24
N GLN A 413 -21.72 -0.80 -18.39
CA GLN A 413 -21.88 -0.12 -17.10
C GLN A 413 -22.12 1.39 -17.29
N PRO A 414 -23.04 2.02 -16.54
CA PRO A 414 -23.55 3.38 -16.79
C PRO A 414 -22.61 4.53 -16.38
N TRP A 415 -21.38 4.24 -15.93
CA TRP A 415 -20.41 5.28 -15.54
C TRP A 415 -19.47 5.71 -16.68
N ASN A 416 -19.54 5.07 -17.85
CA ASN A 416 -18.61 5.32 -18.95
C ASN A 416 -18.93 6.54 -19.82
N ASP A 417 -20.12 7.13 -19.71
CA ASP A 417 -20.59 8.12 -20.69
C ASP A 417 -20.48 9.58 -20.21
N ILE A 418 -20.40 9.85 -18.90
CA ILE A 418 -20.36 11.24 -18.37
C ILE A 418 -18.97 11.90 -18.47
N TRP A 419 -17.90 11.11 -18.67
CA TRP A 419 -16.52 11.60 -18.64
C TRP A 419 -15.80 11.51 -19.99
N ARG A 420 -16.53 11.26 -21.08
CA ARG A 420 -15.96 11.05 -22.43
C ARG A 420 -15.87 12.31 -23.29
N GLU A 421 -16.30 13.46 -22.80
CA GLU A 421 -16.26 14.71 -23.55
C GLU A 421 -15.10 15.60 -23.05
N GLY A 422 -13.90 15.27 -23.51
CA GLY A 422 -12.80 16.24 -23.63
C GLY A 422 -12.85 16.89 -25.01
N PRO A 423 -12.46 18.17 -25.15
CA PRO A 423 -12.66 18.92 -26.37
C PRO A 423 -11.84 18.34 -27.52
N GLU A 424 -12.52 18.07 -28.64
CA GLU A 424 -11.89 17.83 -29.93
C GLU A 424 -11.00 19.03 -30.27
N ASN A 425 -9.69 18.84 -30.21
CA ASN A 425 -8.75 19.66 -30.96
C ASN A 425 -7.80 18.71 -31.69
N GLY A 426 -8.09 18.55 -32.98
CA GLY A 426 -7.30 17.76 -33.89
C GLY A 426 -5.92 18.34 -34.11
N SER A 427 -4.93 17.46 -34.21
CA SER A 427 -3.87 17.62 -35.20
C SER A 427 -3.32 16.26 -35.60
N ASN A 428 -3.47 15.98 -36.89
CA ASN A 428 -2.88 14.89 -37.63
C ASN A 428 -1.36 14.80 -37.40
N SER A 429 -0.84 13.60 -37.14
CA SER A 429 0.44 13.22 -37.75
C SER A 429 0.46 11.72 -38.06
N ASN A 430 0.44 11.45 -39.37
CA ASN A 430 0.76 10.16 -39.97
C ASN A 430 2.20 9.78 -39.60
N PHE A 431 2.41 8.61 -38.99
CA PHE A 431 3.70 7.93 -39.04
C PHE A 431 3.56 6.59 -39.76
N GLY A 432 3.97 6.62 -41.04
CA GLY A 432 4.05 5.49 -41.91
C GLY A 432 5.22 4.57 -41.56
N LYS A 433 4.95 3.27 -41.69
CA LYS A 433 5.93 2.18 -41.75
C LYS A 433 6.98 2.45 -42.83
N ARG A 434 8.28 2.31 -42.51
CA ARG A 434 9.29 1.86 -43.48
C ARG A 434 10.30 0.91 -42.85
N ARG A 435 10.44 -0.25 -43.51
CA ARG A 435 11.51 -1.23 -43.35
C ARG A 435 12.79 -0.74 -44.04
N GLY A 436 13.92 -0.98 -43.39
CA GLY A 436 15.18 -1.51 -43.95
C GLY A 436 15.98 -0.67 -44.94
N TYR A 437 17.28 -0.46 -44.66
CA TYR A 437 18.38 -0.91 -45.52
C TYR A 437 19.73 -0.85 -44.79
N ARG A 438 20.65 -1.67 -45.30
CA ARG A 438 21.99 -2.05 -44.83
C ARG A 438 23.10 -1.05 -45.18
N ARG A 439 24.23 -1.23 -44.45
CA ARG A 439 25.66 -1.00 -44.79
C ARG A 439 26.22 0.43 -44.74
N GLY A 440 27.40 0.53 -44.12
CA GLY A 440 28.32 1.67 -44.24
C GLY A 440 29.47 1.58 -43.25
N SER A 441 30.60 1.07 -43.72
CA SER A 441 31.87 0.89 -43.00
C SER A 441 32.71 2.17 -43.02
N GLY A 442 33.57 2.36 -42.01
CA GLY A 442 34.92 2.94 -42.20
C GLY A 442 35.15 4.41 -41.81
N GLY A 443 36.32 4.64 -41.20
CA GLY A 443 36.94 5.95 -40.90
C GLY A 443 36.75 6.35 -39.43
N GLY A 444 37.73 6.33 -38.53
CA GLY A 444 39.17 6.48 -38.69
C GLY A 444 39.54 7.95 -38.67
N HIS A 445 39.82 8.52 -37.48
CA HIS A 445 40.78 9.62 -37.30
C HIS A 445 41.20 9.76 -35.82
N SER A 446 42.51 9.68 -35.62
CA SER A 446 43.28 10.30 -34.54
C SER A 446 43.03 11.82 -34.52
N SER A 447 43.32 12.63 -33.51
CA SER A 447 44.52 12.69 -32.65
C SER A 447 44.36 13.85 -31.66
N ARG A 448 45.04 13.72 -30.51
CA ARG A 448 45.82 14.73 -29.76
C ARG A 448 45.17 15.94 -29.06
N ASP A 449 45.54 15.98 -27.77
CA ASP A 449 46.19 17.06 -27.01
C ASP A 449 45.53 18.44 -26.89
N GLY A 450 45.34 18.84 -25.64
CA GLY A 450 44.97 20.18 -25.22
C GLY A 450 44.99 20.30 -23.69
N SER A 451 46.19 20.32 -23.11
CA SER A 451 46.48 20.87 -21.79
C SER A 451 46.50 22.41 -21.84
N ASP A 452 45.94 23.06 -20.83
CA ASP A 452 46.38 24.33 -20.17
C ASP A 452 45.16 24.91 -19.41
N GLN A 453 45.15 24.89 -18.07
CA GLN A 453 45.71 25.86 -17.12
C GLN A 453 44.99 27.22 -17.01
N SER A 454 44.72 27.57 -15.74
CA SER A 454 44.53 28.89 -15.13
C SER A 454 43.26 29.71 -15.44
N SER A 455 42.34 29.79 -14.47
CA SER A 455 42.26 30.85 -13.45
C SER A 455 41.24 30.49 -12.37
#